data_AF-A0A2E1AFI4-F1
#
_entry.id   AF-A0A2E1AFI4-F1
#
_cell.length_a   1.000
_cell.length_b   1.000
_cell.length_c   1.000
_cell.angle_alpha   90.00
_cell.angle_beta   90.00
_cell.angle_gamma   90.00
#
_symmetry.space_group_name_H-M   'P 1'
#
loop_
_entity.id
_entity.type
_entity.pdbx_description
1 polymer ?
#
loop_
_entity_poly.entity_id
_entity_poly.type
_entity_poly.pdbx_seq_one_letter_code
_entity_poly.pdbx_strand_id
1 'polypeptide(L)'
;MSKISGQIVFPANADFSGATAYIKLEDVSMPGGPADVVASQTLKNVSSGDTPNFELEAALDPRNRYNVRVHISLSGNEDYQTGDWLSKQSYPIAEGNLPTKLQISVEKI
;
A
#
# COMPACT_ATOMS: atom_id res chain seq x y z
N MET A 1 5.89 5.31 -18.38
CA MET A 1 5.20 4.68 -17.25
C MET A 1 6.24 4.26 -16.24
N SER A 2 5.99 4.57 -14.98
CA SER A 2 6.88 4.28 -13.85
C SER A 2 6.41 3.01 -13.16
N LYS A 3 7.36 2.16 -12.78
CA LYS A 3 7.11 0.88 -12.12
C LYS A 3 7.56 0.97 -10.67
N ILE A 4 6.63 0.72 -9.75
CA ILE A 4 6.85 0.76 -8.30
C ILE A 4 6.69 -0.65 -7.78
N SER A 5 7.72 -1.19 -7.13
CA SER A 5 7.68 -2.53 -6.55
C SER A 5 8.11 -2.53 -5.09
N GLY A 6 7.59 -3.48 -4.33
CA GLY A 6 7.89 -3.58 -2.92
C GLY A 6 7.34 -4.84 -2.27
N GLN A 7 7.47 -4.86 -0.96
CA GLN A 7 7.01 -5.93 -0.08
C GLN A 7 6.20 -5.35 1.07
N ILE A 8 5.16 -6.07 1.46
CA ILE A 8 4.42 -5.78 2.69
C ILE A 8 5.11 -6.53 3.83
N VAL A 9 5.34 -5.83 4.93
CA VAL A 9 5.96 -6.37 6.15
C VAL A 9 4.94 -6.34 7.28
N PHE A 10 4.65 -7.51 7.82
CA PHE A 10 3.75 -7.66 8.96
C PHE A 10 4.53 -7.60 10.29
N PRO A 11 3.94 -7.03 11.35
CA PRO A 11 4.50 -7.13 12.69
C PRO A 11 4.59 -8.58 13.16
N ALA A 12 5.59 -8.90 13.97
CA ALA A 12 5.85 -10.29 14.41
C ALA A 12 4.68 -10.93 15.20
N ASN A 13 3.80 -10.11 15.78
CA ASN A 13 2.61 -10.56 16.51
C ASN A 13 1.33 -10.57 15.65
N ALA A 14 1.43 -10.34 14.34
CA ALA A 14 0.29 -10.42 13.45
C ALA A 14 -0.18 -11.87 13.32
N ASP A 15 -1.48 -12.09 13.49
CA ASP A 15 -2.11 -13.41 13.46
C ASP A 15 -3.37 -13.35 12.58
N PHE A 16 -3.18 -13.67 11.30
CA PHE A 16 -4.28 -13.81 10.34
C PHE A 16 -3.86 -14.69 9.16
N SER A 17 -4.85 -15.26 8.49
CA SER A 17 -4.69 -15.98 7.22
C SER A 17 -5.88 -15.70 6.31
N GLY A 18 -5.67 -15.82 5.00
CA GLY A 18 -6.75 -15.65 4.03
C GLY A 18 -7.21 -14.19 3.81
N ALA A 19 -6.45 -13.20 4.26
CA ALA A 19 -6.81 -11.79 4.16
C ALA A 19 -6.68 -11.26 2.71
N THR A 20 -7.26 -10.09 2.46
CA THR A 20 -7.09 -9.36 1.19
C THR A 20 -6.24 -8.11 1.43
N ALA A 21 -5.16 -7.96 0.67
CA ALA A 21 -4.33 -6.76 0.70
C ALA A 21 -4.67 -5.85 -0.48
N TYR A 22 -5.04 -4.61 -0.17
CA TYR A 22 -5.24 -3.53 -1.12
C TYR A 22 -4.04 -2.61 -1.09
N ILE A 23 -3.34 -2.50 -2.21
CA ILE A 23 -2.19 -1.62 -2.39
C ILE A 23 -2.62 -0.51 -3.34
N LYS A 24 -2.49 0.74 -2.92
CA LYS A 24 -2.89 1.92 -3.69
C LYS A 24 -1.72 2.89 -3.80
N LEU A 25 -1.50 3.41 -4.99
CA LEU A 25 -0.68 4.60 -5.22
C LEU A 25 -1.63 5.79 -5.28
N GLU A 26 -1.44 6.72 -4.36
CA GLU A 26 -2.31 7.88 -4.17
C GLU A 26 -1.59 9.16 -4.56
N ASP A 27 -2.24 10.05 -5.31
CA ASP A 27 -1.81 11.42 -5.50
C ASP A 27 -2.24 12.25 -4.29
N VAL A 28 -1.25 12.78 -3.57
CA VAL A 28 -1.38 13.58 -2.34
C VAL A 28 -0.88 15.01 -2.54
N SER A 29 -0.95 15.50 -3.79
CA SER A 29 -0.51 16.84 -4.16
C SER A 29 -1.36 17.95 -3.55
N MET A 30 -2.63 17.66 -3.24
CA MET A 30 -3.56 18.62 -2.61
C MET A 30 -3.63 18.42 -1.09
N PRO A 31 -3.04 19.31 -0.27
CA PRO A 31 -3.10 19.19 1.19
C PRO A 31 -4.54 19.32 1.71
N GLY A 32 -4.96 18.40 2.56
CA GLY A 32 -6.32 18.39 3.13
C GLY A 32 -7.43 18.03 2.14
N GLY A 33 -7.07 17.67 0.90
CA GLY A 33 -7.98 17.18 -0.12
C GLY A 33 -8.13 15.66 -0.13
N PRO A 34 -9.13 15.11 -0.86
CA PRO A 34 -9.16 13.70 -1.18
C PRO A 34 -7.89 13.31 -1.96
N ALA A 35 -7.40 12.10 -1.70
CA ALA A 35 -6.27 11.55 -2.44
C ALA A 35 -6.79 10.70 -3.60
N ASP A 36 -6.31 10.98 -4.81
CA ASP A 36 -6.75 10.27 -6.01
C ASP A 36 -5.92 8.98 -6.17
N VAL A 37 -6.58 7.85 -6.38
CA VAL A 37 -5.90 6.58 -6.64
C VAL A 37 -5.47 6.53 -8.10
N VAL A 38 -4.16 6.62 -8.36
CA VAL A 38 -3.59 6.62 -9.71
C VAL A 38 -3.19 5.23 -10.19
N ALA A 39 -2.96 4.30 -9.25
CA ALA A 39 -2.78 2.87 -9.53
C ALA A 39 -3.17 2.04 -8.31
N SER A 40 -3.58 0.79 -8.53
CA SER A 40 -3.87 -0.13 -7.45
C SER A 40 -3.59 -1.58 -7.82
N GLN A 41 -3.36 -2.40 -6.79
CA GLN A 41 -3.25 -3.84 -6.89
C GLN A 41 -3.98 -4.49 -5.71
N THR A 42 -4.60 -5.63 -5.95
CA THR A 42 -5.23 -6.44 -4.91
C THR A 42 -4.56 -7.81 -4.85
N LEU A 43 -4.12 -8.21 -3.66
CA LEU A 43 -3.61 -9.55 -3.38
C LEU A 43 -4.60 -10.29 -2.49
N LYS A 44 -4.95 -11.53 -2.86
CA LYS A 44 -5.88 -12.37 -2.10
C LYS A 44 -5.13 -13.47 -1.38
N ASN A 45 -5.77 -14.04 -0.35
CA ASN A 45 -5.26 -15.16 0.45
C ASN A 45 -3.92 -14.84 1.14
N VAL A 46 -3.75 -13.60 1.60
CA VAL A 46 -2.54 -13.14 2.29
C VAL A 46 -2.57 -13.60 3.74
N SER A 47 -1.45 -14.11 4.24
CA SER A 47 -1.29 -14.52 5.63
C SER A 47 -0.16 -13.74 6.31
N SER A 48 -0.24 -13.57 7.63
CA SER A 48 0.74 -12.78 8.39
C SER A 48 2.16 -13.36 8.39
N GLY A 49 2.31 -14.65 8.08
CA GLY A 49 3.61 -15.32 7.87
C GLY A 49 4.23 -15.07 6.50
N ASP A 50 3.51 -14.44 5.57
CA ASP A 50 3.98 -14.18 4.22
C ASP A 50 4.79 -12.87 4.13
N THR A 51 5.53 -12.70 3.04
CA THR A 51 6.15 -11.42 2.64
C THR A 51 5.71 -11.06 1.23
N PRO A 52 4.42 -10.72 1.03
CA PRO A 52 3.85 -10.58 -0.30
C PRO A 52 4.51 -9.42 -1.05
N ASN A 53 4.93 -9.69 -2.29
CA ASN A 53 5.43 -8.68 -3.19
C ASN A 53 4.26 -7.98 -3.88
N PHE A 54 4.40 -6.68 -4.14
CA PHE A 54 3.47 -5.91 -4.95
C PHE A 54 4.22 -5.19 -6.08
N GLU A 55 3.46 -4.85 -7.13
CA GLU A 55 3.92 -4.11 -8.28
C GLU A 55 2.79 -3.21 -8.80
N LEU A 56 3.08 -1.92 -8.94
CA LEU A 56 2.18 -0.91 -9.48
C LEU A 56 2.84 -0.25 -10.68
N GLU A 57 2.03 0.03 -11.71
CA GLU A 57 2.45 0.81 -12.87
C GLU A 57 1.56 2.04 -13.01
N ALA A 58 2.16 3.21 -13.14
CA ALA A 58 1.44 4.47 -13.28
C ALA A 58 2.23 5.47 -14.14
N ALA A 59 1.53 6.39 -14.81
CA ALA A 59 2.15 7.60 -15.33
C ALA A 59 2.22 8.62 -14.19
N LEU A 60 3.42 9.04 -13.80
CA LEU A 60 3.64 10.01 -12.72
C LEU A 60 3.94 11.38 -13.31
N ASP A 61 3.32 12.42 -12.79
CA ASP A 61 3.72 13.80 -13.05
C ASP A 61 4.82 14.18 -12.05
N PRO A 62 6.00 14.64 -12.49
CA PRO A 62 7.10 14.99 -11.59
C PRO A 62 6.79 16.18 -10.68
N ARG A 63 5.71 16.93 -10.94
CA ARG A 63 5.23 18.06 -10.11
C ARG A 63 4.32 17.61 -8.98
N ASN A 64 3.81 16.38 -9.06
CA ASN A 64 2.89 15.82 -8.08
C ASN A 64 3.63 15.05 -7.00
N ARG A 65 2.96 14.83 -5.87
CA ARG A 65 3.45 14.03 -4.76
C ARG A 65 2.61 12.78 -4.67
N TYR A 66 3.27 11.62 -4.66
CA TYR A 66 2.60 10.34 -4.58
C TYR A 66 2.95 9.61 -3.29
N ASN A 67 2.03 8.78 -2.80
CA ASN A 67 2.23 7.95 -1.62
C ASN A 67 1.68 6.55 -1.87
N VAL A 68 2.42 5.51 -1.45
CA VAL A 68 1.85 4.16 -1.42
C VAL A 68 1.15 3.93 -0.08
N ARG A 69 -0.06 3.38 -0.16
CA ARG A 69 -0.86 2.94 0.99
C ARG A 69 -1.19 1.46 0.85
N VAL A 70 -1.10 0.74 1.96
CA VAL A 70 -1.48 -0.67 2.07
C VAL A 70 -2.53 -0.84 3.14
N HIS A 71 -3.62 -1.53 2.80
CA HIS A 71 -4.67 -1.96 3.71
C HIS A 71 -4.84 -3.47 3.61
N ILE A 72 -4.83 -4.16 4.75
CA ILE A 72 -5.09 -5.59 4.87
C ILE A 72 -6.47 -5.74 5.50
N SER A 73 -7.44 -6.16 4.69
CA SER A 73 -8.80 -6.43 5.13
C SER A 73 -8.97 -7.88 5.51
N LEU A 74 -9.45 -8.11 6.73
CA LEU A 74 -9.81 -9.46 7.19
C LEU A 74 -11.21 -9.88 6.72
N SER A 75 -12.07 -8.92 6.41
CA SER A 75 -13.43 -9.17 5.88
C SER A 75 -13.46 -9.29 4.35
N GLY A 76 -12.39 -8.86 3.67
CA GLY A 76 -12.27 -8.91 2.21
C GLY A 76 -12.98 -7.77 1.48
N ASN A 77 -13.28 -6.68 2.18
CA ASN A 77 -13.79 -5.43 1.60
C ASN A 77 -12.79 -4.27 1.78
N GLU A 78 -12.98 -3.18 1.04
CA GLU A 78 -12.11 -2.01 1.10
C GLU A 78 -12.44 -1.05 2.25
N ASP A 79 -13.50 -1.33 3.01
CA ASP A 79 -13.85 -0.52 4.18
C ASP A 79 -12.85 -0.77 5.29
N TYR A 80 -12.42 0.29 5.97
CA TYR A 80 -11.54 0.13 7.13
C TYR A 80 -12.35 -0.38 8.32
N GLN A 81 -11.98 -1.55 8.83
CA GLN A 81 -12.65 -2.19 9.96
C GLN A 81 -11.69 -2.44 11.12
N THR A 82 -12.22 -2.45 12.34
CA THR A 82 -11.44 -2.86 13.52
C THR A 82 -10.91 -4.27 13.31
N GLY A 83 -9.60 -4.46 13.49
CA GLY A 83 -8.95 -5.74 13.23
C GLY A 83 -8.14 -5.79 11.95
N ASP A 84 -8.42 -4.88 11.00
CA ASP A 84 -7.63 -4.71 9.78
C ASP A 84 -6.25 -4.14 10.09
N TRP A 85 -5.39 -4.12 9.07
CA TRP A 85 -4.05 -3.55 9.17
C TRP A 85 -3.85 -2.48 8.10
N LEU A 86 -3.15 -1.40 8.45
CA LEU A 86 -2.94 -0.25 7.59
C LEU A 86 -1.50 0.24 7.68
N SER A 87 -0.94 0.65 6.55
CA SER A 87 0.29 1.45 6.54
C SER A 87 0.02 2.83 7.15
N LYS A 88 0.51 3.08 8.36
CA LYS A 88 0.37 4.40 9.02
C LYS A 88 1.49 5.38 8.68
N GLN A 89 2.63 4.87 8.24
CA GLN A 89 3.75 5.67 7.76
C GLN A 89 3.54 6.09 6.30
N SER A 90 4.16 7.20 5.91
CA SER A 90 4.18 7.64 4.51
C SER A 90 5.32 6.96 3.74
N TYR A 91 5.00 6.50 2.53
CA TYR A 91 5.91 5.89 1.56
C TYR A 91 5.90 6.74 0.28
N PRO A 92 6.61 7.89 0.28
CA PRO A 92 6.57 8.83 -0.83
C PRO A 92 7.24 8.26 -2.08
N ILE A 93 6.64 8.51 -3.24
CA ILE A 93 7.14 8.10 -4.55
C ILE A 93 7.34 9.35 -5.42
N ALA A 94 8.50 9.43 -6.07
CA ALA A 94 8.80 10.46 -7.05
C ALA A 94 9.35 9.83 -8.33
N GLU A 95 8.95 10.34 -9.50
CA GLU A 95 9.29 9.79 -10.82
C GLU A 95 10.81 9.58 -11.03
N GLY A 96 11.65 10.44 -10.45
CA GLY A 96 13.11 10.34 -10.52
C GLY A 96 13.79 9.66 -9.33
N ASN A 97 13.04 9.24 -8.31
CA ASN A 97 13.57 8.59 -7.11
C ASN A 97 12.65 7.43 -6.70
N LEU A 98 12.56 6.44 -7.57
CA LEU A 98 11.86 5.20 -7.28
C LEU A 98 12.77 4.32 -6.43
N PRO A 99 12.42 4.01 -5.18
CA PRO A 99 13.18 3.06 -4.39
C PRO A 99 13.23 1.71 -5.09
N THR A 100 14.42 1.10 -5.12
CA THR A 100 14.66 -0.19 -5.79
C THR A 100 13.82 -1.32 -5.22
N LYS A 101 13.41 -1.19 -3.95
CA LYS A 101 12.48 -2.10 -3.27
C LYS A 101 11.86 -1.41 -2.06
N LEU A 102 10.55 -1.13 -2.10
CA LEU A 102 9.83 -0.62 -0.93
C LEU A 102 9.61 -1.73 0.09
N GLN A 103 9.72 -1.38 1.37
CA GLN A 103 9.24 -2.21 2.47
C GLN A 103 8.17 -1.43 3.21
N ILE A 104 6.92 -1.89 3.09
CA ILE A 104 5.77 -1.21 3.67
C ILE A 104 5.32 -1.98 4.90
N SER A 105 5.55 -1.38 6.06
CA SER A 105 5.08 -1.89 7.33
C SER A 105 3.62 -1.54 7.53
N VAL A 106 2.83 -2.49 8.01
CA VAL A 106 1.45 -2.26 8.39
C VAL A 106 1.27 -2.40 9.90
N GLU A 107 0.29 -1.69 10.43
CA GLU A 107 -0.10 -1.75 11.84
C GLU A 107 -1.59 -2.01 11.95
N LYS A 108 -1.98 -2.70 13.02
CA LYS A 108 -3.39 -2.96 13.31
C LYS A 108 -4.14 -1.64 13.55
N ILE A 109 -5.36 -1.56 13.02
CA ILE A 109 -6.35 -0.52 13.30
C ILE A 109 -6.98 -0.76 14.67
#